data_AF-A0A800KJ67-F1
#
_entry.id   AF-A0A800KJ67-F1
#
_cell.length_a   1.000
_cell.length_b   1.000
_cell.length_c   1.000
_cell.angle_alpha   90.00
_cell.angle_beta   90.00
_cell.angle_gamma   90.00
#
_symmetry.space_group_name_H-M   'P 1'
#
loop_
_entity.id
_entity.type
_entity.pdbx_description
1 polymer ?
#
loop_
_entity_poly.entity_id
_entity_poly.type
_entity_poly.pdbx_seq_one_letter_code
_entity_poly.pdbx_strand_id
1 'polypeptide(L)' 'MNLLERSKMIAEDLVRIRRDLHQHPELSFQEKRTASLASREMEALGLKVKTGVGKTGVVAEG' A
#
# COMPACT_ATOMS: atom_id res chain seq x y z
N MET A 1 17.62 16.88 4.87
CA MET A 1 16.16 16.83 4.65
C MET A 1 15.51 16.25 5.90
N ASN A 2 14.47 16.90 6.45
CA ASN A 2 13.78 16.42 7.65
C ASN A 2 12.56 15.54 7.28
N LEU A 3 11.89 14.97 8.28
CA LEU A 3 10.74 14.09 8.05
C LEU A 3 9.55 14.81 7.37
N LEU A 4 9.30 16.07 7.72
CA LEU A 4 8.23 16.86 7.12
C LEU A 4 8.47 17.06 5.62
N GLU A 5 9.69 17.40 5.23
CA GLU A 5 10.06 17.56 3.82
C GLU A 5 9.97 16.24 3.05
N ARG A 6 10.41 15.11 3.64
CA ARG A 6 10.25 13.78 3.03
C ARG A 6 8.77 13.38 2.85
N SER A 7 7.91 13.72 3.80
CA SER A 7 6.47 13.44 3.73
C SER A 7 5.79 14.21 2.59
N LYS A 8 6.14 15.49 2.41
CA LYS A 8 5.62 16.30 1.30
C LYS A 8 5.98 15.71 -0.07
N MET A 9 7.16 15.13 -0.20
CA MET A 9 7.62 14.55 -1.48
C MET A 9 6.79 13.35 -1.96
N ILE A 10 6.13 12.62 -1.05
CA ILE A 10 5.30 11.45 -1.41
C ILE A 10 3.79 11.76 -1.41
N ALA A 11 3.40 13.01 -1.14
CA ALA A 11 2.01 13.37 -0.91
C ALA A 11 1.12 13.09 -2.14
N GLU A 12 1.61 13.37 -3.35
CA GLU A 12 0.85 13.14 -4.58
C GLU A 12 0.60 11.66 -4.84
N ASP A 13 1.59 10.80 -4.56
CA ASP A 13 1.46 9.35 -4.67
C ASP A 13 0.41 8.81 -3.69
N LEU A 14 0.44 9.26 -2.44
CA LEU A 14 -0.55 8.88 -1.43
C LEU A 14 -1.96 9.35 -1.80
N VAL A 15 -2.11 10.56 -2.38
CA VAL A 15 -3.40 11.06 -2.88
C VAL A 15 -3.91 10.19 -4.03
N ARG A 16 -3.02 9.78 -4.95
CA ARG A 16 -3.38 8.87 -6.05
C ARG A 16 -3.86 7.52 -5.51
N ILE A 17 -3.11 6.89 -4.62
CA ILE A 17 -3.46 5.60 -4.00
C ILE A 17 -4.81 5.71 -3.28
N ARG A 18 -5.03 6.78 -2.51
CA ARG A 18 -6.32 7.00 -1.82
C ARG A 18 -7.48 7.08 -2.81
N ARG A 19 -7.36 7.86 -3.88
CA ARG A 19 -8.43 8.03 -4.88
C ARG A 19 -8.78 6.70 -5.53
N ASP A 20 -7.76 5.94 -5.92
CA ASP A 20 -7.91 4.62 -6.53
C ASP A 20 -8.61 3.63 -5.58
N LEU A 21 -8.18 3.54 -4.31
CA LEU A 21 -8.83 2.69 -3.31
C LEU A 21 -10.28 3.12 -3.02
N HIS A 22 -10.55 4.43 -3.00
CA HIS A 22 -11.89 4.94 -2.75
C HIS A 22 -12.86 4.68 -3.92
N GLN A 23 -12.36 4.68 -5.15
CA GLN A 23 -13.14 4.34 -6.34
C GLN A 23 -13.43 2.83 -6.45
N HIS A 24 -12.61 1.99 -5.82
CA HIS A 24 -12.71 0.53 -5.92
C HIS A 24 -12.73 -0.12 -4.53
N PRO A 25 -13.79 0.09 -3.73
CA PRO A 25 -13.90 -0.51 -2.41
C PRO A 25 -14.08 -2.03 -2.50
N GLU A 26 -13.51 -2.75 -1.53
CA GLU A 26 -13.69 -4.19 -1.37
C GLU A 26 -14.33 -4.49 -0.01
N LEU A 27 -15.04 -5.61 0.09
CA LEU A 27 -15.68 -6.07 1.32
C LEU A 27 -14.65 -6.68 2.28
N SER A 28 -15.02 -6.71 3.57
CA SER A 28 -14.27 -7.41 4.61
C SER A 28 -13.94 -8.85 4.18
N PHE A 29 -12.66 -9.22 4.34
CA PHE A 29 -12.09 -10.53 4.00
C PHE A 29 -12.09 -10.87 2.50
N GLN A 30 -12.30 -9.88 1.63
CA GLN A 30 -12.28 -10.01 0.17
C GLN A 30 -11.38 -8.97 -0.50
N GLU A 31 -10.48 -8.34 0.25
CA GLU A 31 -9.63 -7.22 -0.18
C GLU A 31 -8.45 -7.67 -1.07
N LYS A 32 -8.71 -8.46 -2.10
CA LYS A 32 -7.68 -9.07 -2.96
C LYS A 32 -6.92 -8.02 -3.76
N ARG A 33 -7.64 -7.05 -4.34
CA ARG A 33 -7.05 -5.98 -5.15
C ARG A 33 -6.28 -5.01 -4.26
N THR A 34 -6.84 -4.66 -3.11
CA THR A 34 -6.21 -3.79 -2.10
C THR A 34 -4.92 -4.41 -1.58
N ALA A 35 -4.94 -5.71 -1.24
CA ALA A 35 -3.74 -6.44 -0.81
C ALA A 35 -2.67 -6.47 -1.92
N SER A 36 -3.08 -6.72 -3.17
CA SER A 36 -2.15 -6.71 -4.32
C SER A 36 -1.59 -5.31 -4.61
N LEU A 37 -2.34 -4.24 -4.37
CA LEU A 37 -1.84 -2.88 -4.52
C LEU A 37 -0.79 -2.60 -3.44
N ALA A 38 -1.13 -2.85 -2.17
CA ALA A 38 -0.22 -2.64 -1.05
C ALA A 38 1.10 -3.40 -1.22
N SER A 39 1.05 -4.68 -1.65
CA SER A 39 2.26 -5.47 -1.86
C SER A 39 3.15 -4.89 -2.95
N ARG A 40 2.57 -4.47 -4.08
CA ARG A 40 3.31 -3.88 -5.21
C ARG A 40 3.97 -2.55 -4.83
N GLU A 41 3.25 -1.67 -4.14
CA GLU A 41 3.81 -0.38 -3.70
C GLU A 41 4.98 -0.60 -2.72
N MET A 42 4.86 -1.55 -1.79
CA MET A 42 5.94 -1.89 -0.85
C MET A 42 7.15 -2.56 -1.53
N GLU A 43 6.91 -3.46 -2.50
CA GLU A 43 7.98 -4.06 -3.32
C GLU A 43 8.72 -3.00 -4.15
N ALA A 44 8.01 -2.03 -4.72
CA ALA A 44 8.61 -0.93 -5.48
C ALA A 44 9.49 -0.02 -4.60
N LEU A 45 9.24 0.03 -3.29
CA LEU A 45 10.11 0.70 -2.32
C LEU A 45 11.34 -0.12 -1.92
N GLY A 46 11.51 -1.33 -2.47
CA GLY A 46 12.63 -2.23 -2.17
C GLY A 46 12.46 -3.06 -0.91
N LEU A 47 11.26 -3.11 -0.34
CA LEU A 47 10.97 -3.92 0.86
C LEU A 47 10.75 -5.38 0.49
N LYS A 48 11.08 -6.28 1.41
CA LYS A 48 10.73 -7.70 1.28
C LYS A 48 9.31 -7.90 1.75
N VAL A 49 8.42 -8.34 0.86
CA VAL A 49 6.98 -8.45 1.13
C VAL A 49 6.53 -9.90 1.22
N LYS A 50 5.71 -10.20 2.24
CA LYS A 50 4.97 -11.44 2.42
C LYS A 50 3.48 -11.18 2.29
N THR A 51 2.82 -11.86 1.36
CA THR A 51 1.37 -11.79 1.12
C THR A 51 0.64 -13.01 1.66
N GLY A 52 -0.69 -12.95 1.71
CA GLY A 52 -1.53 -14.08 2.12
C GLY A 52 -1.54 -14.36 3.63
N VAL A 53 -1.07 -13.42 4.45
CA VAL A 53 -1.11 -13.55 5.92
C VAL A 53 -2.56 -13.43 6.37
N GLY A 54 -3.15 -14.51 6.90
CA GLY A 54 -4.56 -14.48 7.29
C GLY A 54 -5.50 -14.14 6.11
N LYS A 55 -5.25 -14.73 4.93
CA LYS A 55 -6.01 -14.58 3.66
C LYS A 55 -5.60 -13.37 2.81
N THR A 56 -5.83 -12.14 3.26
CA THR A 56 -5.54 -10.90 2.49
C THR A 56 -4.47 -10.02 3.11
N GLY A 57 -3.91 -10.39 4.27
CA GLY A 57 -2.88 -9.61 4.93
C GLY A 57 -1.55 -9.58 4.16
N VAL A 58 -0.89 -8.42 4.27
CA VAL A 58 0.42 -8.12 3.69
C VAL A 58 1.34 -7.64 4.81
N VAL A 59 2.54 -8.19 4.87
CA VAL A 59 3.59 -7.80 5.82
C VAL A 59 4.84 -7.44 5.01
N ALA A 60 5.42 -6.27 5.29
CA ALA A 60 6.69 -5.84 4.69
C ALA A 60 7.78 -5.79 5.76
N GLU A 61 8.96 -6.27 5.39
CA GLU A 61 10.18 -6.25 6.19
C GLU A 61 11.24 -5.42 5.47
N GLY A 62 11.91 -4.52 6.19
CA GLY A 62 12.97 -3.64 5.70
C GLY A 62 13.72 -2.96 6.82
#